data_AF-A0A6A9SVQ1-F1
#
_entry.id   AF-A0A6A9SVQ1-F1
#
_cell.length_a   1.000
_cell.length_b   1.000
_cell.length_c   1.000
_cell.angle_alpha   90.00
_cell.angle_beta   90.00
_cell.angle_gamma   90.00
#
_symmetry.space_group_name_H-M   'P 1'
#
loop_
_entity.id
_entity.type
_entity.pdbx_description
1 polymer ?
#
loop_
_entity_poly.entity_id
_entity_poly.type
_entity_poly.pdbx_seq_one_letter_code
_entity_poly.pdbx_strand_id
1 'polypeptide(L)'
;MATVGFAEGTFAFDYGEVTGAIGDSMTVLPLVVALGALTPASLPHLLVGFGVFQVVWGVYYGLPLSVEPMKALAGLAIAGAIGYGELVAAGLLAGGVLLVAGRVGAVSRFAALVGEPVVRGVQFAVACLLVVAA
;
A
#
# COMPACT_ATOMS: atom_id res chain seq x y z
N MET A 1 11.76 23.94 -3.49
CA MET A 1 12.12 23.11 -4.66
C MET A 1 12.93 21.92 -4.16
N ALA A 2 12.25 20.95 -3.54
CA ALA A 2 12.87 19.68 -3.20
C ALA A 2 12.73 18.79 -4.43
N THR A 3 13.83 18.58 -5.14
CA THR A 3 13.91 17.57 -6.19
C THR A 3 13.69 16.22 -5.54
N VAL A 4 12.47 15.69 -5.62
CA VAL A 4 12.24 14.26 -5.42
C VAL A 4 12.89 13.58 -6.63
N GLY A 5 14.20 13.37 -6.54
CA GLY A 5 14.90 12.50 -7.45
C GLY A 5 14.39 11.10 -7.18
N PHE A 6 13.74 10.49 -8.17
CA PHE A 6 13.61 9.05 -8.21
C PHE A 6 15.04 8.52 -8.30
N ALA A 7 15.61 8.14 -7.14
CA ALA A 7 16.96 7.64 -7.05
C ALA A 7 17.11 6.47 -8.02
N GLU A 8 18.07 6.57 -8.94
CA GLU A 8 18.53 5.44 -9.74
C GLU A 8 18.97 4.34 -8.78
N GLY A 9 18.42 3.14 -8.96
CA GLY A 9 18.44 2.05 -7.99
C GLY A 9 19.85 1.66 -7.53
N THR A 10 20.24 2.16 -6.37
CA THR A 10 21.35 1.65 -5.57
C THR A 10 20.76 1.29 -4.22
N PHE A 11 20.74 0.01 -3.86
CA PHE A 11 20.37 -0.43 -2.51
C PHE A 11 21.29 0.27 -1.52
N ALA A 12 20.77 1.28 -0.83
CA ALA A 12 21.54 2.05 0.13
C ALA A 12 21.13 1.58 1.51
N PHE A 13 21.86 0.62 2.08
CA PHE A 13 21.68 0.17 3.47
C PHE A 13 21.99 1.31 4.46
N ASP A 14 21.10 2.28 4.52
CA ASP A 14 21.10 3.42 5.41
C ASP A 14 20.02 3.24 6.49
N TYR A 15 20.20 3.94 7.60
CA TYR A 15 19.25 3.94 8.70
C TYR A 15 17.84 4.36 8.26
N GLY A 16 17.72 5.21 7.23
CA GLY A 16 16.42 5.58 6.65
C GLY A 16 15.65 4.41 6.04
N GLU A 17 16.32 3.50 5.32
CA GLU A 17 15.65 2.33 4.71
C GLU A 17 15.20 1.34 5.78
N VAL A 18 16.04 1.09 6.78
CA VAL A 18 15.72 0.18 7.89
C VAL A 18 14.54 0.72 8.71
N THR A 19 14.58 2.00 9.08
CA THR A 19 13.51 2.61 9.87
C THR A 19 12.21 2.75 9.06
N GLY A 20 12.30 3.00 7.75
CA GLY A 20 11.15 2.99 6.83
C GLY A 20 10.49 1.61 6.75
N ALA A 21 11.27 0.55 6.50
CA ALA A 21 10.77 -0.83 6.40
C ALA A 21 10.12 -1.30 7.72
N ILE A 22 10.75 -0.99 8.86
CA ILE A 22 10.18 -1.28 10.17
C ILE A 22 8.90 -0.47 10.38
N GLY A 23 8.90 0.81 10.00
CA GLY A 23 7.75 1.70 10.08
C GLY A 23 6.53 1.16 9.34
N ASP A 24 6.68 0.78 8.07
CA ASP A 24 5.60 0.17 7.28
C ASP A 24 5.10 -1.12 7.95
N SER A 25 6.03 -2.00 8.33
CA SER A 25 5.70 -3.27 8.97
C SER A 25 4.90 -3.08 10.26
N MET A 26 5.25 -2.10 11.11
CA MET A 26 4.50 -1.82 12.34
C MET A 26 3.07 -1.33 12.08
N THR A 27 2.80 -0.69 10.94
CA THR A 27 1.44 -0.27 10.57
C THR A 27 0.64 -1.39 9.91
N VAL A 28 1.29 -2.28 9.15
CA VAL A 28 0.63 -3.38 8.45
C VAL A 28 0.34 -4.57 9.38
N LEU A 29 1.23 -4.87 10.33
CA LEU A 29 1.12 -6.05 11.19
C LEU A 29 -0.22 -6.11 11.97
N PRO A 30 -0.67 -5.04 12.65
CA PRO A 30 -1.96 -5.05 13.32
C PRO A 30 -3.12 -5.31 12.35
N LEU A 31 -3.04 -4.78 11.13
CA LEU A 31 -4.03 -4.96 10.08
C LEU A 31 -4.11 -6.42 9.62
N VAL A 32 -2.96 -7.07 9.39
CA VAL A 32 -2.87 -8.47 8.99
C VAL A 32 -3.40 -9.40 10.10
N VAL A 33 -3.04 -9.11 11.35
CA VAL A 33 -3.55 -9.84 12.52
C VAL A 33 -5.06 -9.69 12.64
N ALA A 34 -5.58 -8.47 12.54
CA ALA A 34 -7.02 -8.21 12.57
C ALA A 34 -7.75 -8.93 11.43
N LEU A 35 -7.21 -8.90 10.22
CA LEU A 35 -7.79 -9.58 9.07
C LEU A 35 -7.84 -11.11 9.28
N GLY A 36 -6.75 -11.72 9.76
CA GLY A 36 -6.72 -13.16 10.05
C GLY A 36 -7.59 -13.58 11.26
N ALA A 37 -7.85 -12.67 12.20
CA ALA A 37 -8.69 -12.93 13.35
C ALA A 37 -10.19 -12.72 13.06
N LEU A 38 -10.54 -11.78 12.18
CA LEU A 38 -11.91 -11.34 11.93
C LEU A 38 -12.49 -11.89 10.62
N THR A 39 -11.67 -12.52 9.78
CA THR A 39 -12.12 -13.13 8.51
C THR A 39 -11.67 -14.59 8.43
N PRO A 40 -12.21 -15.39 7.50
CA PRO A 40 -11.74 -16.76 7.24
C PRO A 40 -10.31 -16.87 6.71
N ALA A 41 -9.58 -15.75 6.57
CA ALA A 41 -8.22 -15.73 6.06
C ALA A 41 -7.26 -16.39 7.05
N SER A 42 -6.39 -17.28 6.55
CA SER A 42 -5.37 -17.89 7.38
C SER A 42 -4.22 -16.91 7.68
N LEU A 43 -4.07 -16.53 8.95
CA LEU A 43 -3.02 -15.62 9.42
C LEU A 43 -1.60 -16.04 9.01
N PRO A 44 -1.18 -17.33 9.09
CA PRO A 44 0.16 -17.73 8.66
C PRO A 44 0.43 -17.44 7.19
N HIS A 45 -0.53 -17.70 6.30
CA HIS A 45 -0.37 -17.43 4.87
C HIS A 45 -0.35 -15.93 4.57
N LEU A 46 -1.13 -15.12 5.31
CA LEU A 46 -1.08 -13.67 5.17
C LEU A 46 0.28 -13.11 5.57
N LEU A 47 0.86 -13.59 6.69
CA LEU A 47 2.19 -13.15 7.15
C LEU A 47 3.30 -13.59 6.20
N VAL A 48 3.26 -14.83 5.69
CA VAL A 48 4.22 -15.31 4.69
C VAL A 48 4.09 -14.50 3.40
N GLY A 49 2.87 -14.28 2.92
CA GLY A 49 2.61 -13.47 1.73
C GLY A 49 3.14 -12.05 1.90
N PHE A 50 2.85 -11.40 3.03
CA PHE A 50 3.36 -10.08 3.37
C PHE A 50 4.89 -10.02 3.33
N GLY A 51 5.57 -10.94 4.02
CA GLY A 51 7.04 -10.98 4.03
C GLY A 51 7.65 -11.20 2.65
N VAL A 52 7.11 -12.13 1.87
CA VAL A 52 7.58 -12.40 0.50
C VAL A 52 7.40 -11.17 -0.38
N PHE A 53 6.23 -10.54 -0.36
CA PHE A 53 5.98 -9.34 -1.17
C PHE A 53 6.82 -8.15 -0.72
N GLN A 54 7.10 -7.99 0.58
CA GLN A 54 8.01 -6.94 1.06
C GLN A 54 9.42 -7.09 0.46
N VAL A 55 9.93 -8.33 0.39
CA VAL A 55 11.22 -8.63 -0.25
C VAL A 55 11.15 -8.36 -1.76
N VAL A 56 10.10 -8.83 -2.44
CA VAL A 56 9.94 -8.64 -3.90
C VAL A 56 9.91 -7.16 -4.25
N TRP A 57 9.14 -6.35 -3.53
CA TRP A 57 9.06 -4.91 -3.80
C TRP A 57 10.33 -4.15 -3.44
N GLY A 58 10.95 -4.50 -2.30
CA GLY A 58 12.25 -3.96 -1.93
C GLY A 58 13.29 -4.22 -3.01
N VAL A 59 13.31 -5.42 -3.59
CA VAL A 59 14.26 -5.78 -4.65
C VAL A 59 13.91 -5.15 -6.01
N TYR A 60 12.64 -5.16 -6.41
CA TYR A 60 12.22 -4.77 -7.75
C TYR A 60 12.07 -3.25 -7.92
N TYR A 61 11.55 -2.57 -6.90
CA TYR A 61 11.31 -1.12 -6.94
C TYR A 61 12.33 -0.29 -6.16
N GLY A 62 13.20 -0.93 -5.35
CA GLY A 62 14.18 -0.21 -4.52
C GLY A 62 13.53 0.67 -3.45
N LEU A 63 12.29 0.35 -3.04
CA LEU A 63 11.54 1.12 -2.06
C LEU A 63 11.18 0.22 -0.86
N PRO A 64 11.53 0.63 0.37
CA PRO A 64 11.28 -0.17 1.58
C PRO A 64 9.82 -0.04 2.08
N LEU A 65 8.88 0.42 1.25
CA LEU A 65 7.49 0.68 1.62
C LEU A 65 6.53 0.12 0.57
N SER A 66 5.43 -0.50 1.01
CA SER A 66 4.34 -0.85 0.12
C SER A 66 3.57 0.40 -0.36
N VAL A 67 3.16 0.43 -1.63
CA VAL A 67 2.28 1.48 -2.16
C VAL A 67 0.84 1.11 -1.82
N GLU A 68 0.13 1.95 -1.07
CA GLU A 68 -1.10 1.54 -0.39
C GLU A 68 -2.40 2.05 -1.01
N PRO A 69 -3.04 1.20 -1.83
CA PRO A 69 -4.49 1.07 -1.90
C PRO A 69 -4.99 -0.07 -0.99
N MET A 70 -4.14 -1.07 -0.72
CA MET A 70 -4.56 -2.33 -0.09
C MET A 70 -4.91 -2.22 1.40
N LYS A 71 -4.33 -1.26 2.15
CA LYS A 71 -4.70 -1.06 3.57
C LYS A 71 -6.15 -0.58 3.71
N ALA A 72 -6.65 0.22 2.78
CA ALA A 72 -8.05 0.65 2.76
C ALA A 72 -9.00 -0.54 2.53
N LEU A 73 -8.68 -1.42 1.58
CA LEU A 73 -9.46 -2.63 1.29
C LEU A 73 -9.53 -3.57 2.51
N ALA A 74 -8.39 -3.79 3.17
CA ALA A 74 -8.31 -4.58 4.39
C ALA A 74 -9.10 -3.94 5.55
N GLY A 75 -9.05 -2.62 5.71
CA GLY A 75 -9.88 -1.89 6.66
C GLY A 75 -11.38 -2.08 6.41
N LEU A 76 -11.80 -2.09 5.15
CA LEU A 76 -13.20 -2.29 4.76
C LEU A 76 -13.68 -3.72 5.08
N ALA A 77 -12.82 -4.72 4.90
CA ALA A 77 -13.09 -6.10 5.31
C ALA A 77 -13.14 -6.26 6.84
N ILE A 78 -12.22 -5.62 7.56
CA ILE A 78 -12.20 -5.60 9.04
C ILE A 78 -13.47 -4.94 9.60
N ALA A 79 -13.94 -3.87 8.96
CA ALA A 79 -15.19 -3.20 9.31
C ALA A 79 -16.45 -4.00 8.92
N GLY A 80 -16.30 -5.17 8.26
CA GLY A 80 -17.40 -6.01 7.81
C GLY A 80 -18.18 -5.45 6.62
N ALA A 81 -17.68 -4.41 5.95
CA ALA A 81 -18.34 -3.79 4.80
C ALA A 81 -18.14 -4.60 3.50
N ILE A 82 -17.11 -5.45 3.44
CA ILE A 82 -16.92 -6.48 2.40
C ILE A 82 -16.55 -7.82 3.01
N GLY A 83 -16.98 -8.91 2.38
CA GLY A 83 -16.62 -10.27 2.75
C GLY A 83 -15.21 -10.67 2.26
N TYR A 84 -14.71 -11.81 2.76
CA TYR A 84 -13.39 -12.34 2.36
C TYR A 84 -13.30 -12.66 0.86
N GLY A 85 -14.36 -13.21 0.26
CA GLY A 85 -14.39 -13.46 -1.18
C GLY A 85 -14.30 -12.17 -2.01
N GLU A 86 -14.97 -11.11 -1.57
CA GLU A 86 -14.92 -9.79 -2.21
C GLU A 86 -13.56 -9.13 -2.03
N LEU A 87 -12.93 -9.28 -0.86
CA LEU A 87 -11.56 -8.85 -0.61
C LEU A 87 -10.58 -9.51 -1.60
N VAL A 88 -10.67 -10.83 -1.78
CA VAL A 88 -9.82 -11.57 -2.71
C VAL A 88 -10.09 -11.14 -4.15
N ALA A 89 -11.36 -11.02 -4.55
CA ALA A 89 -11.73 -10.58 -5.88
C ALA A 89 -11.25 -9.15 -6.18
N ALA A 90 -11.45 -8.21 -5.25
CA ALA A 90 -11.00 -6.83 -5.37
C ALA A 90 -9.47 -6.74 -5.42
N GLY A 91 -8.76 -7.54 -4.62
CA GLY A 91 -7.30 -7.63 -4.66
C GLY A 91 -6.78 -8.15 -6.00
N LEU A 92 -7.37 -9.22 -6.54
CA LEU A 92 -6.99 -9.78 -7.84
C LEU A 92 -7.31 -8.82 -9.00
N LEU A 93 -8.48 -8.18 -8.97
CA LEU A 93 -8.88 -7.19 -9.97
C LEU A 93 -7.97 -5.97 -9.92
N ALA A 94 -7.74 -5.40 -8.74
CA ALA A 94 -6.84 -4.27 -8.57
C ALA A 94 -5.43 -4.62 -9.04
N GLY A 95 -4.90 -5.77 -8.63
CA GLY A 95 -3.58 -6.26 -9.06
C GLY A 95 -3.49 -6.43 -10.58
N GLY A 96 -4.46 -7.09 -11.20
CA GLY A 96 -4.51 -7.28 -12.65
C GLY A 96 -4.60 -5.96 -13.42
N VAL A 97 -5.49 -5.06 -12.99
CA VAL A 97 -5.66 -3.73 -13.60
C VAL A 97 -4.38 -2.91 -13.46
N LEU A 98 -3.77 -2.87 -12.27
CA LEU A 98 -2.55 -2.11 -12.03
C LEU A 98 -1.35 -2.69 -12.78
N LEU A 99 -1.24 -4.01 -12.88
CA LEU A 99 -0.19 -4.67 -13.67
C LEU A 99 -0.30 -4.31 -15.17
N VAL A 100 -1.51 -4.37 -15.72
CA VAL A 100 -1.75 -3.98 -17.12
C VAL A 100 -1.50 -2.49 -17.32
N ALA A 101 -2.06 -1.64 -16.46
CA ALA A 101 -1.90 -0.19 -16.51
C ALA A 101 -0.44 0.25 -16.37
N GLY A 102 0.32 -0.42 -15.48
CA GLY A 102 1.75 -0.21 -15.31
C GLY A 102 2.55 -0.61 -16.56
N ARG A 103 2.24 -1.77 -17.16
CA ARG A 103 2.91 -2.23 -18.40
C ARG A 103 2.69 -1.33 -19.60
N VAL A 104 1.51 -0.74 -19.75
CA VAL A 104 1.21 0.18 -20.87
C VAL A 104 1.58 1.63 -20.58
N GLY A 105 2.15 1.92 -19.40
CA GLY A 105 2.53 3.27 -18.98
C GLY A 105 1.34 4.20 -18.70
N ALA A 106 0.13 3.66 -18.50
CA ALA A 106 -1.06 4.46 -18.20
C ALA A 106 -0.92 5.17 -16.85
N VAL A 107 -0.32 4.51 -15.85
CA VAL A 107 -0.11 5.09 -14.51
C VAL A 107 0.70 6.38 -14.60
N SER A 108 1.79 6.38 -15.37
CA SER A 108 2.65 7.56 -15.56
C SER A 108 1.92 8.71 -16.26
N ARG A 109 1.08 8.38 -17.26
CA ARG A 109 0.26 9.37 -17.97
C ARG A 109 -0.78 10.00 -17.04
N PHE A 110 -1.46 9.20 -16.23
CA PHE A 110 -2.42 9.71 -15.24
C PHE A 110 -1.73 10.52 -14.16
N ALA A 111 -0.59 10.07 -13.63
CA ALA A 111 0.18 10.80 -12.64
C ALA A 111 0.57 12.20 -13.14
N ALA A 112 0.91 12.35 -14.43
CA ALA A 112 1.20 13.66 -15.03
C ALA A 112 -0.02 14.60 -15.10
N LEU A 113 -1.24 14.08 -15.07
CA LEU A 113 -2.48 14.86 -15.03
C LEU A 113 -2.88 15.24 -13.61
N VAL A 114 -2.41 14.52 -12.59
CA VAL A 114 -2.70 14.78 -11.19
C VAL A 114 -1.79 15.90 -10.68
N GLY A 115 -2.31 17.13 -10.70
CA GLY A 115 -1.60 18.29 -10.15
C GLY A 115 -1.53 18.30 -8.62
N GLU A 116 -0.58 19.05 -8.08
CA GLU A 116 -0.40 19.24 -6.63
C GLU A 116 -1.68 19.67 -5.88
N PRO A 117 -2.58 20.53 -6.44
CA PRO A 117 -3.84 20.86 -5.77
C PRO A 117 -4.73 19.65 -5.46
N VAL A 118 -4.74 18.64 -6.35
CA VAL A 118 -5.53 17.41 -6.14
C VAL A 118 -4.95 16.60 -4.98
N VAL A 119 -3.62 16.47 -4.94
CA VAL A 119 -2.91 15.76 -3.85
C VAL A 119 -3.18 16.44 -2.50
N ARG A 120 -3.06 17.78 -2.44
CA ARG A 120 -3.35 18.56 -1.23
C ARG A 120 -4.81 18.44 -0.82
N GLY A 121 -5.74 18.41 -1.78
CA GLY A 121 -7.16 18.21 -1.53
C GLY A 121 -7.45 16.86 -0.87
N VAL A 122 -6.87 15.78 -1.37
CA VAL A 122 -7.01 14.43 -0.77
C VAL A 122 -6.39 14.40 0.63
N GLN A 123 -5.20 14.98 0.82
CA GLN A 123 -4.56 15.07 2.13
C GLN A 123 -5.41 15.85 3.14
N PHE A 124 -6.01 16.97 2.71
CA PHE A 124 -6.91 17.76 3.55
C PHE A 124 -8.18 17.00 3.91
N ALA A 125 -8.78 16.29 2.95
CA ALA A 125 -9.95 15.46 3.20
C ALA A 125 -9.65 14.36 4.24
N VAL A 126 -8.51 13.67 4.11
CA VAL A 126 -8.07 12.68 5.09
C VAL A 126 -7.84 13.32 6.46
N ALA A 127 -7.21 14.50 6.53
CA ALA A 127 -7.03 15.22 7.78
C ALA A 127 -8.37 15.56 8.46
N CYS A 128 -9.35 16.04 7.70
CA CYS A 128 -10.70 16.30 8.23
C CYS A 128 -11.38 15.01 8.73
N LEU A 129 -11.25 13.89 8.00
CA LEU A 129 -11.81 12.61 8.43
C LEU A 129 -11.19 12.14 9.75
N LEU A 130 -9.87 12.32 9.94
CA LEU A 130 -9.20 11.98 11.19
C LEU A 130 -9.66 12.86 12.36
N VAL A 131 -9.90 14.16 12.12
CA VAL A 131 -10.45 15.07 13.13
C VAL A 131 -11.86 14.64 13.56
N VAL A 132 -12.69 14.18 12.61
CA VAL A 132 -14.05 13.71 12.92
C VAL A 132 -14.05 12.36 13.63
N ALA A 133 -13.05 11.51 13.39
CA ALA A 133 -12.92 10.20 14.01
C ALA A 133 -12.29 10.21 15.42
N ALA A 134 -11.67 11.32 15.82
CA ALA A 134 -11.06 11.54 17.14
C ALA A 134 -12.06 12.07 18.16
#